data_AF-A0AB39KEG0-F1
#
_entry.id   AF-A0AB39KEG0-F1
#
_cell.length_a   1.000
_cell.length_b   1.000
_cell.length_c   1.000
_cell.angle_alpha   90.00
_cell.angle_beta   90.00
_cell.angle_gamma   90.00
#
_symmetry.space_group_name_H-M   'P 1'
#
loop_
_entity.id
_entity.type
_entity.pdbx_description
1 polymer ?
#
loop_
_entity_poly.entity_id
_entity_poly.type
_entity_poly.pdbx_seq_one_letter_code
_entity_poly.pdbx_strand_id
1 'polypeptide(L)'
;MIFNRGSAFIFFYFLISSVSAGEIGAKLNTQIELLPSCSINNKVVENNTANLNLGTIDFGETTTAFNGILEASLVNGGNSGLQIECAGISTVKITFGSGNNDSKVPASFSQNYYHALSNGRDFVAYNLLYGLSKQVIKANDVFILNDMNIKKNIDIFGQATHDGSRISKGEYTDIVPITIEF
;
A
#
# COMPACT_ATOMS: atom_id res chain seq x y z
N MET A 1 -77.62 -33.66 -79.71
CA MET A 1 -78.10 -33.42 -78.34
C MET A 1 -76.91 -33.52 -77.40
N ILE A 2 -76.82 -32.60 -76.44
CA ILE A 2 -75.98 -32.61 -75.22
C ILE A 2 -74.61 -31.89 -75.29
N PHE A 3 -74.66 -30.69 -74.68
CA PHE A 3 -73.66 -29.81 -74.06
C PHE A 3 -72.43 -30.48 -73.40
N ASN A 4 -71.28 -29.78 -73.35
CA ASN A 4 -70.80 -29.13 -72.10
C ASN A 4 -69.53 -28.28 -72.25
N ARG A 5 -69.68 -26.99 -71.93
CA ARG A 5 -68.91 -26.12 -70.99
C ARG A 5 -67.38 -26.08 -71.02
N GLY A 6 -66.90 -24.83 -71.11
CA GLY A 6 -65.49 -24.45 -71.12
C GLY A 6 -64.80 -24.42 -69.76
N SER A 7 -63.56 -23.95 -69.78
CA SER A 7 -62.82 -23.44 -68.62
C SER A 7 -61.68 -22.57 -69.14
N ALA A 8 -61.82 -21.25 -68.98
CA ALA A 8 -60.74 -20.29 -69.20
C ALA A 8 -59.92 -20.22 -67.90
N PHE A 9 -58.67 -20.68 -67.96
CA PHE A 9 -57.74 -20.55 -66.85
C PHE A 9 -57.20 -19.12 -66.80
N ILE A 10 -57.63 -18.34 -65.80
CA ILE A 10 -57.05 -17.04 -65.48
C ILE A 10 -55.81 -17.30 -64.62
N PHE A 11 -54.62 -17.10 -65.21
CA PHE A 11 -53.36 -17.06 -64.44
C PHE A 11 -53.28 -15.71 -63.72
N PHE A 12 -53.60 -15.71 -62.42
CA PHE A 12 -53.35 -14.56 -61.54
C PHE A 12 -51.86 -14.51 -61.21
N TYR A 13 -51.11 -13.65 -61.90
CA TYR A 13 -49.73 -13.36 -61.53
C TYR A 13 -49.72 -12.61 -60.20
N PHE A 14 -49.36 -13.30 -59.12
CA PHE A 14 -49.07 -12.68 -57.84
C PHE A 14 -47.73 -11.94 -57.98
N LEU A 15 -47.77 -10.60 -58.08
CA LEU A 15 -46.59 -9.75 -57.99
C LEU A 15 -46.06 -9.85 -56.56
N ILE A 16 -45.02 -10.66 -56.36
CA ILE A 16 -44.30 -10.73 -55.09
C ILE A 16 -43.47 -9.45 -54.99
N SER A 17 -43.99 -8.45 -54.27
CA SER A 17 -43.24 -7.25 -53.92
C SER A 17 -42.05 -7.66 -53.06
N SER A 18 -40.83 -7.57 -53.61
CA SER A 18 -39.61 -7.77 -52.83
C SER A 18 -39.49 -6.64 -51.81
N VAL A 19 -39.80 -6.93 -50.54
CA VAL A 19 -39.58 -6.01 -49.43
C VAL A 19 -38.08 -5.99 -49.15
N SER A 20 -37.38 -4.95 -49.60
CA SER A 20 -35.98 -4.72 -49.20
C SER A 20 -35.99 -4.19 -47.77
N ALA A 21 -35.74 -5.07 -46.79
CA ALA A 21 -35.46 -4.63 -45.43
C ALA A 21 -34.08 -3.94 -45.42
N GLY A 22 -34.05 -2.62 -45.27
CA GLY A 22 -32.80 -1.89 -45.10
C GLY A 22 -32.21 -2.20 -43.73
N GLU A 23 -30.99 -2.72 -43.70
CA GLU A 23 -30.25 -2.91 -42.45
C GLU A 23 -29.52 -1.62 -42.06
N ILE A 24 -29.75 -1.15 -40.84
CA ILE A 24 -28.95 -0.07 -40.24
C ILE A 24 -27.76 -0.71 -39.54
N GLY A 25 -26.58 -0.58 -40.15
CA GLY A 25 -25.32 -0.89 -39.49
C GLY A 25 -24.94 0.22 -38.51
N ALA A 26 -25.16 0.01 -37.21
CA ALA A 26 -24.66 0.90 -36.16
C ALA A 26 -23.28 0.43 -35.67
N LYS A 27 -22.37 1.37 -35.39
CA LYS A 27 -21.07 1.09 -34.76
C LYS A 27 -21.12 1.46 -33.29
N LEU A 28 -20.76 0.52 -32.42
CA LEU A 28 -20.56 0.75 -31.00
C LEU A 28 -19.06 0.83 -30.73
N ASN A 29 -18.60 1.96 -30.18
CA ASN A 29 -17.25 2.10 -29.68
C ASN A 29 -17.25 1.83 -28.17
N THR A 30 -16.30 1.00 -27.71
CA THR A 30 -16.08 0.73 -26.28
C THR A 30 -14.62 1.07 -25.95
N GLN A 31 -14.39 1.70 -24.80
CA GLN A 31 -13.07 2.13 -24.34
C GLN A 31 -12.96 2.02 -22.82
N ILE A 32 -11.76 1.68 -22.34
CA ILE A 32 -11.36 1.77 -20.92
C ILE A 32 -9.97 2.43 -20.85
N GLU A 33 -9.74 3.25 -19.84
CA GLU A 33 -8.43 3.79 -19.48
C GLU A 33 -8.01 3.18 -18.13
N LEU A 34 -6.78 2.67 -18.07
CA LEU A 34 -6.20 2.11 -16.85
C LEU A 34 -5.17 3.10 -16.30
N LEU A 35 -5.32 3.47 -15.03
CA LEU A 35 -4.40 4.37 -14.35
C LEU A 35 -3.34 3.57 -13.56
N PRO A 36 -2.14 4.14 -13.34
CA PRO A 36 -1.16 3.54 -12.44
C PRO A 36 -1.71 3.37 -11.02
N SER A 37 -1.25 2.34 -10.33
CA SER A 37 -1.65 2.07 -8.93
C SER A 37 -0.54 1.35 -8.17
N CYS A 38 -0.53 1.53 -6.86
CA CYS A 38 0.32 0.76 -5.95
C CYS A 38 -0.53 -0.09 -5.00
N SER A 39 0.01 -1.22 -4.61
CA SER A 39 -0.44 -2.03 -3.48
C SER A 39 0.58 -1.89 -2.35
N ILE A 40 0.10 -1.49 -1.18
CA ILE A 40 0.89 -1.42 0.05
C ILE A 40 0.30 -2.40 1.05
N ASN A 41 1.12 -3.33 1.54
CA ASN A 41 0.69 -4.41 2.44
C ASN A 41 -0.55 -5.16 1.92
N ASN A 42 -0.51 -5.50 0.63
CA ASN A 42 -1.56 -6.21 -0.11
C ASN A 42 -2.89 -5.45 -0.22
N LYS A 43 -2.89 -4.13 0.00
CA LYS A 43 -4.04 -3.26 -0.21
C LYS A 43 -3.72 -2.28 -1.33
N VAL A 44 -4.56 -2.25 -2.36
CA VAL A 44 -4.49 -1.22 -3.39
C VAL A 44 -4.75 0.14 -2.74
N VAL A 45 -3.85 1.08 -2.97
CA VAL A 45 -3.93 2.45 -2.47
C VAL A 45 -4.10 3.41 -3.62
N GLU A 46 -4.99 4.38 -3.43
CA GLU A 46 -5.17 5.49 -4.36
C GLU A 46 -4.27 6.66 -3.97
N ASN A 47 -4.06 7.58 -4.92
CA ASN A 47 -3.31 8.80 -4.66
C ASN A 47 -3.95 9.60 -3.50
N ASN A 48 -3.13 10.20 -2.64
CA ASN A 48 -3.54 10.93 -1.44
C ASN A 48 -4.25 10.11 -0.36
N THR A 49 -4.11 8.78 -0.37
CA THR A 49 -4.56 7.96 0.76
C THR A 49 -3.80 8.37 2.04
N ALA A 50 -4.54 8.76 3.09
CA ALA A 50 -3.99 9.14 4.39
C ALA A 50 -4.28 8.08 5.47
N ASN A 51 -3.54 8.14 6.58
CA ASN A 51 -3.75 7.30 7.77
C ASN A 51 -3.67 5.79 7.50
N LEU A 52 -2.85 5.38 6.53
CA LEU A 52 -2.60 3.97 6.28
C LEU A 52 -1.79 3.37 7.43
N ASN A 53 -2.29 2.28 8.03
CA ASN A 53 -1.52 1.51 9.00
C ASN A 53 -0.48 0.65 8.26
N LEU A 54 0.78 1.05 8.39
CA LEU A 54 1.93 0.37 7.78
C LEU A 54 2.49 -0.77 8.62
N GLY A 55 2.07 -0.90 9.87
CA GLY A 55 2.46 -1.97 10.78
C GLY A 55 2.93 -1.46 12.13
N THR A 56 3.42 -2.38 12.96
CA THR A 56 3.90 -2.11 14.32
C THR A 56 5.25 -2.77 14.52
N ILE A 57 6.14 -2.10 15.24
CA ILE A 57 7.34 -2.69 15.83
C ILE A 57 7.06 -2.83 17.32
N ASP A 58 6.97 -4.06 17.80
CA ASP A 58 6.71 -4.37 19.21
C ASP A 58 7.99 -4.92 19.86
N PHE A 59 8.54 -4.16 20.80
CA PHE A 59 9.74 -4.54 21.56
C PHE A 59 9.46 -5.57 22.67
N GLY A 60 8.20 -5.90 22.92
CA GLY A 60 7.77 -6.82 23.96
C GLY A 60 7.86 -6.22 25.37
N GLU A 61 7.91 -7.11 26.37
CA GLU A 61 7.96 -6.73 27.78
C GLU A 61 9.38 -6.80 28.35
N THR A 62 9.72 -5.83 29.21
CA THR A 62 10.98 -5.82 29.94
C THR A 62 10.80 -5.20 31.33
N THR A 63 11.82 -5.29 32.17
CA THR A 63 11.80 -4.69 33.51
C THR A 63 11.99 -3.17 33.45
N THR A 64 11.51 -2.44 34.46
CA THR A 64 11.67 -0.98 34.55
C THR A 64 13.11 -0.49 34.78
N ALA A 65 14.08 -1.39 34.83
CA ALA A 65 15.50 -1.10 34.99
C ALA A 65 16.34 -1.93 34.01
N PHE A 66 15.81 -2.18 32.81
CA PHE A 66 16.53 -2.93 31.80
C PHE A 66 17.77 -2.16 31.32
N ASN A 67 18.84 -2.91 31.07
CA ASN A 67 20.09 -2.39 30.55
C ASN A 67 20.48 -3.21 29.33
N GLY A 68 20.73 -2.53 28.22
CA GLY A 68 21.09 -3.16 26.94
C GLY A 68 20.05 -2.90 25.87
N ILE A 69 20.09 -3.75 24.84
CA ILE A 69 19.38 -3.55 23.58
C ILE A 69 18.23 -4.55 23.43
N LEU A 70 17.06 -4.05 23.04
CA LEU A 70 15.92 -4.84 22.58
C LEU A 70 15.79 -4.66 21.06
N GLU A 71 15.68 -5.76 20.32
CA GLU A 71 15.47 -5.76 18.88
C GLU A 71 14.07 -6.28 18.54
N ALA A 72 13.45 -5.68 17.54
CA ALA A 72 12.16 -6.10 17.01
C ALA A 72 12.08 -5.83 15.50
N SER A 73 11.16 -6.50 14.81
CA SER A 73 10.91 -6.29 13.39
C SER A 73 9.54 -5.65 13.18
N LEU A 74 9.41 -4.87 12.10
CA LEU A 74 8.11 -4.39 11.65
C LEU A 74 7.23 -5.58 11.26
N VAL A 75 6.03 -5.62 11.82
CA VAL A 75 5.00 -6.60 11.47
C VAL A 75 3.77 -5.86 10.94
N ASN A 76 3.26 -6.30 9.80
CA ASN A 76 2.00 -5.83 9.22
C ASN A 76 1.06 -7.00 8.96
N GLY A 77 -0.04 -7.09 9.72
CA GLY A 77 -1.10 -8.08 9.46
C GLY A 77 -0.62 -9.54 9.41
N GLY A 78 0.45 -9.87 10.16
CA GLY A 78 1.08 -11.20 10.18
C GLY A 78 2.26 -11.38 9.22
N ASN A 79 2.57 -10.40 8.37
CA ASN A 79 3.78 -10.39 7.53
C ASN A 79 4.90 -9.58 8.17
N SER A 80 6.16 -9.94 7.88
CA SER A 80 7.32 -9.15 8.28
C SER A 80 7.68 -8.13 7.21
N GLY A 81 7.97 -6.90 7.63
CA GLY A 81 8.37 -5.79 6.76
C GLY A 81 7.20 -5.07 6.09
N LEU A 82 7.56 -4.12 5.24
CA LEU A 82 6.65 -3.32 4.41
C LEU A 82 6.64 -3.89 2.99
N GLN A 83 5.45 -4.27 2.50
CA GLN A 83 5.28 -4.82 1.17
C GLN A 83 4.76 -3.75 0.22
N ILE A 84 5.45 -3.53 -0.90
CA ILE A 84 5.03 -2.56 -1.93
C ILE A 84 5.18 -3.17 -3.32
N GLU A 85 4.17 -3.01 -4.15
CA GLU A 85 4.16 -3.39 -5.56
C GLU A 85 3.37 -2.33 -6.34
N CYS A 86 3.84 -1.90 -7.51
CA CYS A 86 3.14 -0.91 -8.30
C CYS A 86 3.04 -1.31 -9.78
N ALA A 87 1.89 -1.01 -10.38
CA ALA A 87 1.63 -1.17 -11.80
C ALA A 87 1.70 0.19 -12.49
N GLY A 88 2.49 0.30 -13.57
CA GLY A 88 2.66 1.54 -14.32
C GLY A 88 3.57 2.58 -13.65
N ILE A 89 4.25 2.22 -12.56
CA ILE A 89 5.16 3.08 -11.79
C ILE A 89 6.49 2.34 -11.63
N SER A 90 7.61 2.99 -11.98
CA SER A 90 8.93 2.38 -11.92
C SER A 90 9.69 2.68 -10.62
N THR A 91 9.40 3.83 -10.01
CA THR A 91 10.15 4.38 -8.87
C THR A 91 9.19 4.83 -7.78
N VAL A 92 9.48 4.47 -6.53
CA VAL A 92 8.75 4.92 -5.35
C VAL A 92 9.73 5.57 -4.38
N LYS A 93 9.34 6.69 -3.78
CA LYS A 93 10.10 7.38 -2.74
C LYS A 93 9.44 7.16 -1.38
N ILE A 94 10.20 6.64 -0.42
CA ILE A 94 9.77 6.48 0.96
C ILE A 94 10.51 7.49 1.83
N THR A 95 9.76 8.31 2.56
CA THR A 95 10.32 9.27 3.52
C THR A 95 9.84 8.91 4.92
N PHE A 96 10.77 8.73 5.85
CA PHE A 96 10.45 8.57 7.27
C PHE A 96 10.49 9.94 7.94
N GLY A 97 9.37 10.40 8.48
CA GLY A 97 9.30 11.67 9.18
C GLY A 97 9.85 11.59 10.61
N SER A 98 9.65 12.64 11.38
CA SER A 98 9.97 12.65 12.80
C SER A 98 8.94 11.90 13.63
N GLY A 99 9.40 11.10 14.59
CA GLY A 99 8.57 10.56 15.64
C GLY A 99 7.99 11.68 16.53
N ASN A 100 6.93 11.37 17.26
CA ASN A 100 6.28 12.33 18.17
C ASN A 100 7.22 12.80 19.28
N ASN A 101 8.23 11.99 19.63
CA ASN A 101 9.12 12.25 20.74
C ASN A 101 10.61 12.36 20.37
N ASP A 102 10.97 12.52 19.09
CA ASP A 102 12.39 12.60 18.66
C ASP A 102 13.21 13.65 19.43
N SER A 103 12.57 14.78 19.77
CA SER A 103 13.22 15.85 20.56
C SER A 103 13.46 15.49 22.04
N LYS A 104 13.04 14.30 22.47
CA LYS A 104 13.07 13.82 23.86
C LYS A 104 13.96 12.58 24.04
N VAL A 105 14.78 12.24 23.04
CA VAL A 105 15.83 11.23 23.21
C VAL A 105 16.68 11.57 24.45
N PRO A 106 16.81 10.66 25.43
CA PRO A 106 17.62 10.92 26.61
C PRO A 106 19.07 11.28 26.26
N ALA A 107 19.64 12.24 26.98
CA ALA A 107 20.94 12.84 26.64
C ALA A 107 22.10 11.82 26.59
N SER A 108 22.02 10.73 27.36
CA SER A 108 23.00 9.64 27.34
C SER A 108 23.02 8.86 26.01
N PHE A 109 21.94 8.93 25.22
CA PHE A 109 21.79 8.17 23.97
C PHE A 109 21.77 9.04 22.70
N SER A 110 21.64 10.36 22.83
CA SER A 110 21.42 11.29 21.71
C SER A 110 22.53 11.33 20.64
N GLN A 111 23.71 10.77 20.92
CA GLN A 111 24.78 10.63 19.92
C GLN A 111 24.50 9.55 18.89
N ASN A 112 23.78 8.49 19.28
CA ASN A 112 23.60 7.28 18.46
C ASN A 112 22.14 6.92 18.20
N TYR A 113 21.20 7.53 18.91
CA TYR A 113 19.77 7.26 18.81
C TYR A 113 18.99 8.51 18.41
N TYR A 114 17.98 8.33 17.56
CA TYR A 114 17.27 9.42 16.89
C TYR A 114 15.78 9.52 17.23
N HIS A 115 15.20 8.48 17.83
CA HIS A 115 13.80 8.45 18.22
C HIS A 115 13.62 8.07 19.69
N ALA A 116 12.45 8.37 20.26
CA ALA A 116 12.14 8.04 21.65
C ALA A 116 10.72 7.48 21.82
N LEU A 117 10.57 6.39 22.55
CA LEU A 117 9.27 5.93 23.03
C LEU A 117 8.92 6.67 24.32
N SER A 118 7.64 6.92 24.57
CA SER A 118 7.18 7.54 25.82
C SER A 118 5.92 6.89 26.38
N ASN A 119 5.82 6.86 27.70
CA ASN A 119 4.59 6.58 28.44
C ASN A 119 3.91 7.86 28.97
N GLY A 120 4.34 9.03 28.47
CA GLY A 120 3.90 10.35 28.93
C GLY A 120 4.69 10.92 30.10
N ARG A 121 5.64 10.16 30.67
CA ARG A 121 6.51 10.62 31.77
C ARG A 121 7.98 10.43 31.48
N ASP A 122 8.37 9.21 31.18
CA ASP A 122 9.76 8.83 30.91
C ASP A 122 9.92 8.51 29.41
N PHE A 123 11.19 8.44 28.98
CA PHE A 123 11.55 8.22 27.58
C PHE A 123 12.56 7.10 27.43
N VAL A 124 12.37 6.26 26.41
CA VAL A 124 13.29 5.18 26.03
C VAL A 124 13.82 5.46 24.63
N ALA A 125 15.14 5.49 24.47
CA ALA A 125 15.76 5.74 23.17
C ALA A 125 15.57 4.55 22.23
N TYR A 126 15.29 4.81 20.96
CA TYR A 126 15.28 3.77 19.93
C TYR A 126 15.71 4.29 18.56
N ASN A 127 16.07 3.37 17.68
CA ASN A 127 16.33 3.60 16.27
C ASN A 127 15.45 2.72 15.41
N LEU A 128 15.10 3.22 14.24
CA LEU A 128 14.62 2.42 13.13
C LEU A 128 15.80 2.07 12.21
N LEU A 129 15.78 0.86 11.66
CA LEU A 129 16.85 0.33 10.81
C LEU A 129 16.24 -0.15 9.50
N TYR A 130 16.80 0.29 8.37
CA TYR A 130 16.35 -0.02 7.02
C TYR A 130 17.17 -1.17 6.41
N GLY A 131 16.47 -2.18 5.91
CA GLY A 131 17.03 -3.28 5.14
C GLY A 131 17.98 -4.19 5.92
N LEU A 132 18.55 -5.17 5.21
CA LEU A 132 19.44 -6.17 5.79
C LEU A 132 20.79 -5.60 6.26
N SER A 133 21.20 -4.45 5.71
CA SER A 133 22.39 -3.71 6.17
C SER A 133 22.18 -3.00 7.50
N LYS A 134 20.94 -2.99 8.04
CA LYS A 134 20.56 -2.30 9.27
C LYS A 134 20.98 -0.82 9.26
N GLN A 135 20.79 -0.13 8.13
CA GLN A 135 21.09 1.30 8.03
C GLN A 135 20.17 2.08 8.99
N VAL A 136 20.74 2.91 9.87
CA VAL A 136 19.93 3.75 10.76
C VAL A 136 19.13 4.76 9.95
N ILE A 137 17.83 4.82 10.23
CA ILE A 137 16.88 5.77 9.68
C ILE A 137 16.80 6.97 10.62
N LYS A 138 17.01 8.17 10.09
CA LYS A 138 16.82 9.44 10.78
C LYS A 138 15.57 10.14 10.26
N ALA A 139 15.11 11.13 11.03
CA ALA A 139 14.01 11.98 10.60
C ALA A 139 14.32 12.65 9.25
N ASN A 140 13.37 12.53 8.33
CA ASN A 140 13.38 12.98 6.94
C ASN A 140 14.36 12.24 6.01
N ASP A 141 14.88 11.08 6.42
CA ASP A 141 15.63 10.22 5.52
C ASP A 141 14.73 9.69 4.39
N VAL A 142 15.33 9.60 3.21
CA VAL A 142 14.66 9.23 1.97
C VAL A 142 15.28 7.96 1.39
N PHE A 143 14.43 6.99 1.06
CA PHE A 143 14.79 5.73 0.42
C PHE A 143 14.07 5.62 -0.92
N ILE A 144 14.84 5.34 -1.98
CA ILE A 144 14.31 5.19 -3.34
C ILE A 144 14.24 3.70 -3.68
N LEU A 145 13.05 3.25 -4.06
CA LEU A 145 12.81 1.90 -4.57
C LEU A 145 12.62 1.96 -6.08
N ASN A 146 13.37 1.13 -6.79
CA ASN A 146 13.26 0.96 -8.22
C ASN A 146 12.64 -0.40 -8.56
N ASP A 147 12.26 -0.58 -9.82
CA ASP A 147 11.70 -1.82 -10.35
C ASP A 147 10.45 -2.28 -9.59
N MET A 148 9.53 -1.33 -9.40
CA MET A 148 8.30 -1.53 -8.62
C MET A 148 7.25 -2.41 -9.31
N ASN A 149 7.51 -2.84 -10.55
CA ASN A 149 6.71 -3.85 -11.26
C ASN A 149 6.84 -5.27 -10.66
N ILE A 150 7.71 -5.44 -9.67
CA ILE A 150 7.85 -6.65 -8.87
C ILE A 150 7.62 -6.27 -7.41
N LYS A 151 6.81 -7.05 -6.71
CA LYS A 151 6.63 -6.92 -5.27
C LYS A 151 7.95 -6.86 -4.51
N LYS A 152 8.15 -5.77 -3.76
CA LYS A 152 9.28 -5.56 -2.86
C LYS A 152 8.84 -5.83 -1.42
N ASN A 153 9.68 -6.55 -0.68
CA ASN A 153 9.58 -6.64 0.78
C ASN A 153 10.71 -5.80 1.37
N ILE A 154 10.35 -4.80 2.17
CA ILE A 154 11.30 -3.87 2.77
C ILE A 154 11.37 -4.21 4.26
N ASP A 155 12.51 -4.72 4.67
CA ASP A 155 12.73 -5.04 6.07
C ASP A 155 12.98 -3.76 6.87
N ILE A 156 12.23 -3.58 7.95
CA ILE A 156 12.40 -2.48 8.89
C ILE A 156 12.51 -3.11 10.28
N PHE A 157 13.53 -2.71 11.02
CA PHE A 157 13.78 -3.19 12.38
C PHE A 157 13.77 -2.03 13.37
N GLY A 158 13.43 -2.31 14.61
CA GLY A 158 13.62 -1.41 15.73
C GLY A 158 14.76 -1.88 16.61
N GLN A 159 15.49 -0.93 17.19
CA GLN A 159 16.45 -1.18 18.25
C GLN A 159 16.21 -0.20 19.39
N ALA A 160 15.66 -0.67 20.52
CA ALA A 160 15.43 0.15 21.72
C ALA A 160 16.51 -0.10 22.77
N THR A 161 16.88 0.93 23.54
CA THR A 161 17.95 0.84 24.53
C THR A 161 17.66 1.64 25.80
N HIS A 162 18.26 1.20 26.89
CA HIS A 162 18.27 1.90 28.17
C HIS A 162 19.51 1.52 29.01
N ASP A 163 19.85 2.33 30.01
CA ASP A 163 21.10 2.23 30.79
C ASP A 163 20.95 1.49 32.14
N GLY A 164 19.78 0.91 32.40
CA GLY A 164 19.45 0.28 33.69
C GLY A 164 18.99 1.21 34.80
N SER A 165 18.93 2.53 34.58
CA SER A 165 18.27 3.43 35.54
C SER A 165 16.76 3.12 35.61
N ARG A 166 16.14 3.44 36.76
CA ARG A 166 14.72 3.12 36.98
C ARG A 166 13.83 4.11 36.24
N ILE A 167 12.97 3.58 35.37
CA ILE A 167 11.90 4.32 34.69
C ILE A 167 10.52 3.85 35.16
N SER A 168 9.47 4.61 34.87
CA SER A 168 8.12 4.29 35.29
C SER A 168 7.59 3.07 34.53
N LYS A 169 6.84 2.21 35.24
CA LYS A 169 6.08 1.13 34.59
C LYS A 169 4.99 1.74 33.71
N GLY A 170 4.81 1.17 32.51
CA GLY A 170 3.73 1.54 31.60
C GLY A 170 4.05 1.12 30.17
N GLU A 171 3.13 1.42 29.27
CA GLU A 171 3.33 1.24 27.82
C GLU A 171 4.06 2.44 27.25
N TYR A 172 5.15 2.19 26.55
CA TYR A 172 5.95 3.22 25.88
C TYR A 172 5.66 3.17 24.39
N THR A 173 5.21 4.28 23.82
CA THR A 173 4.80 4.36 22.42
C THR A 173 5.43 5.55 21.71
N ASP A 174 5.55 5.42 20.39
CA ASP A 174 5.85 6.52 19.48
C ASP A 174 5.14 6.24 18.14
N ILE A 175 4.96 7.29 17.33
CA ILE A 175 4.41 7.19 15.99
C ILE A 175 5.35 7.93 15.05
N VAL A 176 5.93 7.20 14.10
CA VAL A 176 6.74 7.77 13.02
C VAL A 176 5.89 7.84 11.76
N PRO A 177 5.58 9.04 11.23
CA PRO A 177 4.85 9.17 9.98
C PRO A 177 5.74 8.74 8.82
N ILE A 178 5.18 8.01 7.86
CA ILE A 178 5.88 7.58 6.65
C ILE A 178 5.10 8.09 5.44
N THR A 179 5.80 8.77 4.54
CA THR A 179 5.25 9.25 3.26
C THR A 179 5.77 8.38 2.13
N ILE A 180 4.87 7.90 1.28
CA ILE A 180 5.19 7.07 0.11
C ILE A 180 4.70 7.84 -1.12
N GLU A 181 5.63 8.27 -1.98
CA GLU A 181 5.36 9.08 -3.18
C GLU A 181 5.60 8.25 -4.44
N PHE A 182 4.68 8.32 -5.40
CA PHE A 182 4.68 7.57 -6.65
C PHE A 182 3.91 8.29 -7.77
#